data_AF-A0A105T4V3-F1
#
_entry.id   AF-A0A105T4V3-F1
#
_cell.length_a   1.000
_cell.length_b   1.000
_cell.length_c   1.000
_cell.angle_alpha   90.00
_cell.angle_beta   90.00
_cell.angle_gamma   90.00
#
_symmetry.space_group_name_H-M   'P 1'
#
loop_
_entity.id
_entity.type
_entity.pdbx_description
1 polymer ?
#
loop_
_entity_poly.entity_id
_entity_poly.type
_entity_poly.pdbx_seq_one_letter_code
_entity_poly.pdbx_strand_id
1 'polypeptide(L)'
;MRVYILSDLHLEFSALQLPPFAPGSLDLVVLAGDIHKLDKGVRWANETFSCDVLYVMGNHEFYAGHFDRTLQKARAAAQSHVHVLENECYIAGRIRFLGTSGWTDFSSTGDVIAATNMARSMMTDYRAIRADQNYRRLRPDDVASRNHQAKQWLTEELEKPFAGKTVVITHHAPIIEVCGGEHEGHLNAAYCNTWHALVHRADAWIFGHTHHSTDVELSGCRLISNQRGYPEEECGFDLGKIVEF
;
A
#
# COMPACT_ATOMS: atom_id res chain seq x y z
N MET A 1 10.24 -18.55 -0.29
CA MET A 1 8.79 -18.35 -0.11
C MET A 1 8.22 -17.72 -1.37
N ARG A 2 7.21 -18.32 -2.00
CA ARG A 2 6.56 -17.84 -3.22
C ARG A 2 5.41 -16.91 -2.86
N VAL A 3 5.60 -15.62 -3.08
CA VAL A 3 4.66 -14.56 -2.73
C VAL A 3 4.04 -13.99 -4.00
N TYR A 4 2.71 -14.03 -4.10
CA TYR A 4 1.96 -13.41 -5.19
C TYR A 4 1.63 -11.96 -4.84
N ILE A 5 2.03 -11.01 -5.68
CA ILE A 5 1.96 -9.57 -5.37
C ILE A 5 0.94 -8.90 -6.28
N LEU A 6 0.00 -8.20 -5.66
CA LEU A 6 -1.06 -7.44 -6.34
C LEU A 6 -1.28 -6.10 -5.63
N SER A 7 -1.57 -5.06 -6.40
CA SER A 7 -2.07 -3.79 -5.87
C SER A 7 -2.91 -3.08 -6.93
N ASP A 8 -3.68 -2.08 -6.48
CA ASP A 8 -4.41 -1.17 -7.37
C ASP A 8 -5.33 -1.92 -8.33
N LEU A 9 -5.95 -3.01 -7.84
CA LEU A 9 -6.82 -3.86 -8.64
C LEU A 9 -8.12 -3.17 -9.05
N HIS A 10 -8.54 -2.19 -8.24
CA HIS A 10 -9.67 -1.32 -8.54
C HIS A 10 -10.93 -2.10 -8.95
N LEU A 11 -11.23 -3.15 -8.18
CA LEU A 11 -12.34 -4.07 -8.48
C LEU A 11 -13.71 -3.39 -8.46
N GLU A 12 -13.83 -2.19 -7.88
CA GLU A 12 -15.03 -1.36 -7.97
C GLU A 12 -15.30 -0.80 -9.37
N PHE A 13 -14.31 -0.80 -10.26
CA PHE A 13 -14.43 -0.32 -11.64
C PHE A 13 -14.51 -1.47 -12.64
N SER A 14 -13.70 -2.52 -12.45
CA SER A 14 -13.69 -3.67 -13.36
C SER A 14 -13.27 -4.93 -12.62
N ALA A 15 -14.01 -6.01 -12.81
CA ALA A 15 -13.64 -7.32 -12.26
C ALA A 15 -12.29 -7.79 -12.82
N LEU A 16 -11.59 -8.63 -12.05
CA LEU A 16 -10.37 -9.31 -12.48
C LEU A 16 -10.55 -10.81 -12.32
N GLN A 17 -10.22 -11.56 -13.36
CA GLN A 17 -10.09 -13.01 -13.26
C GLN A 17 -8.62 -13.34 -13.01
N LEU A 18 -8.34 -13.87 -11.81
CA LEU A 18 -6.99 -14.33 -11.48
C LEU A 18 -6.67 -15.66 -12.18
N PRO A 19 -5.38 -15.92 -12.44
CA PRO A 19 -4.96 -17.18 -13.00
C PRO A 19 -5.22 -18.31 -11.99
N PRO A 20 -5.54 -19.53 -12.46
CA PRO A 20 -5.74 -20.66 -11.57
C PRO A 20 -4.40 -21.09 -10.98
N PHE A 21 -4.17 -20.78 -9.70
CA PHE A 21 -3.03 -21.32 -8.95
C PHE A 21 -3.36 -22.72 -8.45
N ALA A 22 -2.43 -23.66 -8.65
CA ALA A 22 -2.58 -25.00 -8.08
C ALA A 22 -2.56 -24.92 -6.55
N PRO A 23 -3.36 -25.73 -5.83
CA PRO A 23 -3.31 -25.75 -4.37
C PRO A 23 -1.87 -25.96 -3.86
N GLY A 24 -1.42 -25.08 -2.96
CA GLY A 24 -0.06 -25.10 -2.41
C GLY A 24 1.02 -24.51 -3.33
N SER A 25 0.67 -23.91 -4.48
CA SER A 25 1.67 -23.25 -5.34
C SER A 25 2.09 -21.86 -4.85
N LEU A 26 1.30 -21.26 -3.95
CA LEU A 26 1.58 -19.96 -3.33
C LEU A 26 1.69 -20.17 -1.82
N ASP A 27 2.74 -19.59 -1.22
CA ASP A 27 2.90 -19.59 0.23
C ASP A 27 2.12 -18.43 0.87
N LEU A 28 2.04 -17.29 0.16
CA LEU A 28 1.50 -16.04 0.67
C LEU A 28 1.00 -15.16 -0.49
N VAL A 29 0.00 -14.32 -0.23
CA VAL A 29 -0.41 -13.23 -1.12
C VAL A 29 -0.17 -11.90 -0.43
N VAL A 30 0.32 -10.90 -1.16
CA VAL A 30 0.40 -9.51 -0.71
C VAL A 30 -0.54 -8.66 -1.55
N LEU A 31 -1.47 -7.99 -0.88
CA LEU A 31 -2.39 -7.01 -1.44
C LEU A 31 -1.99 -5.62 -0.94
N ALA A 32 -1.26 -4.85 -1.77
CA ALA A 32 -0.64 -3.58 -1.38
C ALA A 32 -1.53 -2.35 -1.67
N GLY A 33 -2.79 -2.44 -1.26
CA GLY A 33 -3.78 -1.36 -1.33
C GLY A 33 -4.55 -1.26 -2.65
N ASP A 34 -5.63 -0.47 -2.60
CA ASP A 34 -6.53 -0.17 -3.72
C ASP A 34 -7.09 -1.40 -4.42
N ILE A 35 -7.46 -2.41 -3.63
CA ILE A 35 -8.09 -3.63 -4.12
C ILE A 35 -9.56 -3.35 -4.40
N HIS A 36 -10.26 -2.77 -3.43
CA HIS A 36 -11.64 -2.33 -3.56
C HIS A 36 -12.01 -1.38 -2.40
N LYS A 37 -12.93 -0.44 -2.65
CA LYS A 37 -13.54 0.41 -1.61
C LYS A 37 -14.07 -0.34 -0.37
N LEU A 38 -13.92 0.30 0.80
CA LEU A 38 -14.37 -0.14 2.13
C LEU A 38 -13.78 -1.50 2.52
N ASP A 39 -14.59 -2.38 3.10
CA ASP A 39 -14.21 -3.74 3.49
C ASP A 39 -14.41 -4.75 2.34
N LYS A 40 -14.81 -4.31 1.15
CA LYS A 40 -15.11 -5.21 0.03
C LYS A 40 -13.86 -5.91 -0.52
N GLY A 41 -12.70 -5.26 -0.48
CA GLY A 41 -11.44 -5.88 -0.92
C GLY A 41 -11.03 -7.01 0.00
N VAL A 42 -11.22 -6.83 1.32
CA VAL A 42 -11.00 -7.90 2.32
C VAL A 42 -11.98 -9.06 2.11
N ARG A 43 -13.26 -8.79 1.87
CA ARG A 43 -14.25 -9.84 1.57
C ARG A 43 -13.90 -10.60 0.30
N TRP A 44 -13.47 -9.90 -0.75
CA TRP A 44 -12.98 -10.52 -1.96
C TRP A 44 -11.75 -11.40 -1.68
N ALA A 45 -10.80 -10.93 -0.86
CA ALA A 45 -9.63 -11.71 -0.49
C ALA A 45 -9.99 -13.01 0.27
N ASN A 46 -10.95 -12.94 1.22
CA ASN A 46 -11.45 -14.10 1.95
C ASN A 46 -12.03 -15.19 1.03
N GLU A 47 -12.63 -14.81 -0.09
CA GLU A 47 -13.26 -15.73 -1.04
C GLU A 47 -12.28 -16.21 -2.12
N THR A 48 -11.28 -15.40 -2.44
CA THR A 48 -10.37 -15.62 -3.57
C THR A 48 -9.18 -16.49 -3.21
N PHE A 49 -8.67 -16.38 -1.98
CA PHE A 49 -7.45 -17.05 -1.56
C PHE A 49 -7.70 -18.01 -0.40
N SER A 50 -6.88 -19.05 -0.32
CA SER A 50 -6.91 -20.03 0.76
C SER A 50 -5.61 -20.08 1.58
N CYS A 51 -4.54 -19.45 1.09
CA CYS A 51 -3.30 -19.23 1.84
C CYS A 51 -3.37 -17.92 2.62
N ASP A 52 -2.34 -17.61 3.41
CA ASP A 52 -2.27 -16.33 4.11
C ASP A 52 -2.22 -15.16 3.11
N VAL A 53 -2.96 -14.10 3.43
CA VAL A 53 -3.01 -12.85 2.67
C VAL A 53 -2.61 -11.71 3.59
N LEU A 54 -1.57 -10.97 3.22
CA LEU A 54 -1.21 -9.71 3.88
C LEU A 54 -1.86 -8.57 3.10
N TYR A 55 -2.77 -7.87 3.76
CA TYR A 55 -3.56 -6.80 3.18
C TYR A 55 -3.15 -5.47 3.80
N VAL A 56 -2.60 -4.56 3.00
CA VAL A 56 -2.47 -3.14 3.36
C VAL A 56 -3.56 -2.37 2.64
N MET A 57 -4.25 -1.47 3.33
CA MET A 57 -5.27 -0.63 2.71
C MET A 57 -4.63 0.53 1.95
N GLY A 58 -5.17 0.85 0.79
CA GLY A 58 -4.87 2.07 0.05
C GLY A 58 -5.90 3.16 0.31
N ASN A 59 -5.83 4.26 -0.45
CA ASN A 59 -6.76 5.38 -0.29
C ASN A 59 -8.18 5.02 -0.74
N HIS A 60 -8.35 4.16 -1.76
CA HIS A 60 -9.65 3.77 -2.27
C HIS A 60 -10.46 2.96 -1.26
N GLU A 61 -9.83 2.14 -0.42
CA GLU A 61 -10.54 1.48 0.68
C GLU A 61 -11.27 2.51 1.56
N PHE A 62 -10.75 3.72 1.75
CA PHE A 62 -11.39 4.74 2.57
C PHE A 62 -12.48 5.55 1.85
N TYR A 63 -12.66 5.41 0.52
CA TYR A 63 -13.66 6.17 -0.23
C TYR A 63 -15.09 5.82 0.21
N ALA A 64 -15.91 6.88 0.37
CA ALA A 64 -17.25 6.82 0.98
C ALA A 64 -17.24 6.29 2.44
N GLY A 65 -16.06 6.21 3.05
CA GLY A 65 -15.84 5.72 4.40
C GLY A 65 -15.33 6.80 5.35
N HIS A 66 -14.90 6.33 6.52
CA HIS A 66 -14.30 7.16 7.55
C HIS A 66 -12.87 6.69 7.82
N PHE A 67 -11.94 7.62 7.94
CA PHE A 67 -10.51 7.38 8.02
C PHE A 67 -10.13 6.35 9.08
N ASP A 68 -10.69 6.41 10.30
CA ASP A 68 -10.45 5.39 11.33
C ASP A 68 -11.41 4.19 11.28
N ARG A 69 -12.72 4.43 11.15
CA ARG A 69 -13.74 3.38 11.28
C ARG A 69 -13.70 2.38 10.13
N THR A 70 -13.27 2.78 8.93
CA THR A 70 -13.17 1.88 7.79
C THR A 70 -12.12 0.81 8.03
N LEU A 71 -10.95 1.15 8.59
CA LEU A 71 -9.92 0.16 8.96
C LEU A 71 -10.47 -0.87 9.96
N GLN A 72 -11.20 -0.41 10.98
CA GLN A 72 -11.83 -1.30 11.97
C GLN A 72 -12.83 -2.27 11.31
N LYS A 73 -13.63 -1.77 10.36
CA LYS A 73 -14.59 -2.60 9.61
C LYS A 73 -13.89 -3.59 8.68
N ALA A 74 -12.83 -3.18 8.00
CA ALA A 74 -12.02 -4.05 7.15
C ALA A 74 -11.41 -5.20 7.98
N ARG A 75 -10.78 -4.89 9.12
CA ARG A 75 -10.29 -5.91 10.07
C ARG A 75 -11.40 -6.85 10.56
N ALA A 76 -12.56 -6.31 10.91
CA ALA A 76 -13.69 -7.13 11.37
C ALA A 76 -14.29 -8.04 10.28
N ALA A 77 -14.09 -7.71 9.00
CA ALA A 77 -14.54 -8.52 7.87
C ALA A 77 -13.53 -9.61 7.48
N ALA A 78 -12.30 -9.55 7.97
CA ALA A 78 -11.24 -10.50 7.61
C ALA A 78 -11.47 -11.87 8.25
N GLN A 79 -11.28 -12.94 7.47
CA GLN A 79 -11.15 -14.30 7.98
C GLN A 79 -9.75 -14.54 8.55
N SER A 80 -9.53 -15.67 9.23
CA SER A 80 -8.29 -15.96 9.97
C SER A 80 -7.01 -16.00 9.12
N HIS A 81 -7.14 -16.17 7.80
CA HIS A 81 -6.01 -16.19 6.87
C HIS A 81 -5.78 -14.84 6.17
N VAL A 82 -6.63 -13.84 6.41
CA VAL A 82 -6.47 -12.48 5.85
C VAL A 82 -6.05 -11.53 6.96
N HIS A 83 -4.85 -10.99 6.85
CA HIS A 83 -4.23 -10.14 7.86
C HIS A 83 -4.22 -8.70 7.34
N VAL A 84 -5.15 -7.87 7.84
CA VAL A 84 -5.22 -6.44 7.47
C VAL A 84 -4.29 -5.62 8.35
N LEU A 85 -3.12 -5.28 7.80
CA LEU A 85 -2.00 -4.69 8.50
C LEU A 85 -2.06 -3.15 8.48
N GLU A 86 -1.92 -2.54 9.65
CA GLU A 86 -1.65 -1.10 9.80
C GLU A 86 -0.76 -0.87 11.02
N ASN A 87 0.52 -0.59 10.76
CA ASN A 87 1.61 -0.58 11.74
C ASN A 87 1.75 -1.92 12.47
N GLU A 88 1.73 -3.02 11.69
CA GLU A 88 1.78 -4.37 12.22
C GLU A 88 2.84 -5.23 11.54
N CYS A 89 3.36 -6.19 12.31
CA CYS A 89 4.40 -7.13 11.90
C CYS A 89 3.80 -8.53 11.75
N TYR A 90 4.05 -9.17 10.60
CA TYR A 90 3.70 -10.57 10.35
C TYR A 90 4.96 -11.38 10.06
N ILE A 91 5.12 -12.54 10.71
CA ILE A 91 6.30 -13.39 10.50
C ILE A 91 5.86 -14.70 9.87
N ALA A 92 6.42 -15.00 8.70
CA ALA A 92 6.24 -16.27 8.02
C ALA A 92 7.61 -16.93 7.80
N GLY A 93 7.87 -18.01 8.54
CA GLY A 93 9.16 -18.68 8.53
C GLY A 93 10.31 -17.74 8.93
N ARG A 94 11.23 -17.47 8.00
CA ARG A 94 12.40 -16.58 8.19
C ARG A 94 12.23 -15.21 7.53
N ILE A 95 10.98 -14.81 7.25
CA ILE A 95 10.68 -13.52 6.66
C ILE A 95 9.76 -12.77 7.60
N ARG A 96 10.12 -11.52 7.89
CA ARG A 96 9.33 -10.56 8.64
C ARG A 96 8.73 -9.56 7.65
N PHE A 97 7.42 -9.44 7.64
CA PHE A 97 6.67 -8.46 6.88
C PHE A 97 6.22 -7.33 7.81
N LEU A 98 6.47 -6.08 7.42
CA LEU A 98 6.03 -4.88 8.14
C LEU A 98 5.01 -4.14 7.26
N GLY A 99 3.76 -4.04 7.69
CA GLY A 99 2.66 -3.48 6.89
C GLY A 99 2.07 -2.19 7.46
N THR A 100 1.93 -1.17 6.63
CA THR A 100 1.23 0.10 6.93
C THR A 100 0.78 0.78 5.64
N SER A 101 -0.33 1.54 5.62
CA SER A 101 -0.78 2.24 4.40
C SER A 101 0.28 3.18 3.81
N GLY A 102 1.11 3.78 4.65
CA GLY A 102 2.24 4.61 4.23
C GLY A 102 1.87 5.97 3.62
N TRP A 103 0.66 6.50 3.88
CA TRP A 103 0.18 7.87 3.55
C TRP A 103 1.30 8.91 3.54
N THR A 104 1.22 10.00 2.78
CA THR A 104 2.33 10.96 2.65
C THR A 104 2.30 12.13 3.64
N ASP A 105 3.46 12.78 3.82
CA ASP A 105 3.63 14.07 4.54
C ASP A 105 3.81 15.26 3.58
N PHE A 106 3.64 15.05 2.28
CA PHE A 106 3.80 16.03 1.21
C PHE A 106 5.22 16.62 1.04
N SER A 107 6.23 16.02 1.66
CA SER A 107 7.61 16.57 1.64
C SER A 107 8.40 16.25 0.38
N SER A 108 8.01 15.25 -0.42
CA SER A 108 8.87 14.64 -1.43
C SER A 108 9.23 15.52 -2.63
N THR A 109 8.49 16.60 -2.85
CA THR A 109 8.81 17.59 -3.90
C THR A 109 9.44 18.88 -3.38
N GLY A 110 9.78 18.96 -2.08
CA GLY A 110 10.49 20.10 -1.49
C GLY A 110 9.64 21.32 -1.11
N ASP A 111 8.41 21.46 -1.64
CA ASP A 111 7.45 22.50 -1.24
C ASP A 111 6.16 21.89 -0.70
N VAL A 112 6.11 21.73 0.63
CA VAL A 112 4.96 21.15 1.34
C VAL A 112 3.69 21.99 1.17
N ILE A 113 3.81 23.31 1.09
CA ILE A 113 2.65 24.21 1.00
C ILE A 113 2.01 24.07 -0.38
N ALA A 114 2.82 24.11 -1.44
CA ALA A 114 2.35 23.91 -2.80
C ALA A 114 1.77 22.50 -2.98
N ALA A 115 2.49 21.46 -2.55
CA ALA A 115 2.06 20.08 -2.60
C ALA A 115 0.70 19.86 -1.90
N THR A 116 0.58 20.35 -0.65
CA THR A 116 -0.63 20.22 0.15
C THR A 116 -1.83 20.89 -0.51
N ASN A 117 -1.65 22.09 -1.08
CA ASN A 117 -2.71 22.80 -1.77
C ASN A 117 -3.16 22.09 -3.05
N MET A 118 -2.20 21.63 -3.86
CA MET A 118 -2.50 20.85 -5.07
C MET A 118 -3.24 19.56 -4.70
N ALA A 119 -2.69 18.76 -3.78
CA ALA A 119 -3.29 17.52 -3.33
C ALA A 119 -4.72 17.74 -2.83
N ARG A 120 -4.95 18.74 -1.96
CA ARG A 120 -6.29 19.08 -1.43
C ARG A 120 -7.30 19.41 -2.54
N SER A 121 -6.86 20.03 -3.63
CA SER A 121 -7.72 20.40 -4.76
C SER A 121 -7.96 19.27 -5.76
N MET A 122 -6.95 18.42 -5.99
CA MET A 122 -6.93 17.45 -7.09
C MET A 122 -7.29 16.03 -6.64
N MET A 123 -6.79 15.59 -5.48
CA MET A 123 -7.00 14.22 -5.01
C MET A 123 -8.46 13.99 -4.60
N THR A 124 -9.00 12.85 -5.02
CA THR A 124 -10.37 12.44 -4.67
C THR A 124 -10.51 12.16 -3.17
N ASP A 125 -9.43 11.75 -2.52
CA ASP A 125 -9.30 11.51 -1.08
C ASP A 125 -10.02 12.57 -0.23
N TYR A 126 -9.70 13.85 -0.45
CA TYR A 126 -10.22 14.98 0.33
C TYR A 126 -11.69 15.32 0.04
N ARG A 127 -12.29 14.69 -0.97
CA ARG A 127 -13.71 14.79 -1.31
C ARG A 127 -14.47 13.56 -0.84
N ALA A 128 -13.88 12.37 -0.97
CA ALA A 128 -14.53 11.08 -0.77
C ALA A 128 -14.39 10.51 0.65
N ILE A 129 -13.36 10.92 1.41
CA ILE A 129 -13.07 10.37 2.73
C ILE A 129 -13.59 11.32 3.82
N ARG A 130 -14.10 10.74 4.92
CA ARG A 130 -14.48 11.47 6.14
C ARG A 130 -13.51 11.19 7.27
N ALA A 131 -13.33 12.13 8.18
CA ALA A 131 -12.46 11.99 9.34
C ALA A 131 -13.05 12.71 10.55
N ASP A 132 -12.50 12.41 11.72
CA ASP A 132 -12.82 13.04 13.00
C ASP A 132 -14.28 12.79 13.46
N GLN A 133 -14.58 13.11 14.71
CA GLN A 133 -15.90 12.80 15.31
C GLN A 133 -17.07 13.49 14.59
N ASN A 134 -16.82 14.65 13.99
CA ASN A 134 -17.83 15.43 13.27
C ASN A 134 -18.03 14.98 11.81
N TYR A 135 -17.38 13.90 11.36
CA TYR A 135 -17.46 13.42 9.98
C TYR A 135 -17.13 14.52 8.96
N ARG A 136 -16.14 15.35 9.26
CA ARG A 136 -15.66 16.36 8.30
C ARG A 136 -14.94 15.68 7.15
N ARG A 137 -14.72 16.41 6.06
CA ARG A 137 -13.80 15.94 5.00
C ARG A 137 -12.40 15.73 5.57
N LEU A 138 -11.72 14.71 5.04
CA LEU A 138 -10.30 14.48 5.29
C LEU A 138 -9.50 15.74 4.95
N ARG A 139 -8.44 16.00 5.73
CA ARG A 139 -7.50 17.10 5.52
C ARG A 139 -6.09 16.53 5.33
N PRO A 140 -5.21 17.25 4.62
CA PRO A 140 -3.80 16.86 4.49
C PRO A 140 -3.11 16.60 5.83
N ASP A 141 -3.41 17.40 6.86
CA ASP A 141 -2.82 17.20 8.20
C ASP A 141 -3.22 15.84 8.83
N ASP A 142 -4.40 15.31 8.51
CA ASP A 142 -4.83 13.99 9.02
C ASP A 142 -3.95 12.88 8.44
N VAL A 143 -3.66 12.94 7.13
CA VAL A 143 -2.84 11.92 6.46
C VAL A 143 -1.36 12.09 6.80
N ALA A 144 -0.87 13.33 6.93
CA ALA A 144 0.50 13.60 7.39
C ALA A 144 0.74 13.13 8.83
N SER A 145 -0.27 13.25 9.71
CA SER A 145 -0.18 12.69 11.06
C SER A 145 -0.03 11.16 11.04
N ARG A 146 -0.77 10.46 10.16
CA ARG A 146 -0.62 9.00 9.98
C ARG A 146 0.71 8.63 9.33
N ASN A 147 1.20 9.42 8.36
CA ASN A 147 2.54 9.25 7.78
C ASN A 147 3.60 9.23 8.88
N HIS A 148 3.61 10.23 9.75
CA HIS A 148 4.64 10.34 10.78
C HIS A 148 4.59 9.17 11.77
N GLN A 149 3.39 8.71 12.14
CA GLN A 149 3.22 7.52 12.97
C GLN A 149 3.78 6.27 12.28
N ALA A 150 3.45 6.08 10.99
CA ALA A 150 3.95 4.96 10.19
C ALA A 150 5.48 5.00 10.04
N LYS A 151 6.04 6.17 9.72
CA LYS A 151 7.48 6.37 9.58
C LYS A 151 8.21 6.09 10.89
N GLN A 152 7.68 6.57 12.02
CA GLN A 152 8.25 6.30 13.34
C GLN A 152 8.22 4.80 13.64
N TRP A 153 7.06 4.17 13.48
CA TRP A 153 6.90 2.74 13.73
C TRP A 153 7.83 1.89 12.85
N LEU A 154 7.91 2.16 11.54
CA LEU A 154 8.84 1.49 10.63
C LEU A 154 10.29 1.68 11.04
N THR A 155 10.67 2.90 11.48
CA THR A 155 12.03 3.17 11.99
C THR A 155 12.35 2.24 13.16
N GLU A 156 11.45 2.15 14.14
CA GLU A 156 11.61 1.32 15.33
C GLU A 156 11.65 -0.18 14.99
N GLU A 157 10.80 -0.66 14.08
CA GLU A 157 10.76 -2.08 13.69
C GLU A 157 11.98 -2.50 12.86
N LEU A 158 12.43 -1.64 11.94
CA LEU A 158 13.61 -1.90 11.10
C LEU A 158 14.92 -1.86 11.92
N GLU A 159 14.94 -1.22 13.08
CA GLU A 159 16.07 -1.26 14.02
C GLU A 159 16.15 -2.56 14.80
N LYS A 160 15.04 -3.29 14.96
CA LYS A 160 15.05 -4.57 15.68
C LYS A 160 15.78 -5.63 14.85
N PRO A 161 16.82 -6.29 15.41
CA PRO A 161 17.50 -7.38 14.74
C PRO A 161 16.53 -8.51 14.39
N PHE A 162 16.67 -9.07 13.20
CA PHE A 162 15.88 -10.21 12.76
C PHE A 162 16.77 -11.20 12.00
N ALA A 163 16.74 -12.47 12.41
CA ALA A 163 17.55 -13.53 11.82
C ALA A 163 16.92 -14.08 10.52
N GLY A 164 16.72 -13.20 9.54
CA GLY A 164 16.02 -13.48 8.29
C GLY A 164 15.90 -12.25 7.40
N LYS A 165 14.98 -12.28 6.43
CA LYS A 165 14.69 -11.13 5.56
C LYS A 165 13.59 -10.25 6.16
N THR A 166 13.71 -8.94 6.01
CA THR A 166 12.64 -7.99 6.32
C THR A 166 12.07 -7.40 5.03
N VAL A 167 10.77 -7.58 4.83
CA VAL A 167 10.00 -7.04 3.71
C VAL A 167 9.04 -5.99 4.25
N VAL A 168 9.01 -4.80 3.67
CA VAL A 168 8.04 -3.77 4.02
C VAL A 168 6.92 -3.74 2.98
N ILE A 169 5.69 -3.53 3.41
CA ILE A 169 4.51 -3.40 2.55
C ILE A 169 3.86 -2.05 2.85
N THR A 170 3.80 -1.19 1.84
CA THR A 170 3.02 0.05 1.89
C THR A 170 2.03 0.11 0.75
N HIS A 171 1.09 1.05 0.79
CA HIS A 171 0.36 1.41 -0.41
C HIS A 171 1.06 2.54 -1.14
N HIS A 172 1.34 3.66 -0.47
CA HIS A 172 2.08 4.77 -1.07
C HIS A 172 3.56 4.43 -1.26
N ALA A 173 4.19 5.01 -2.29
CA ALA A 173 5.57 4.71 -2.63
C ALA A 173 6.54 5.24 -1.55
N PRO A 174 7.61 4.48 -1.20
CA PRO A 174 8.52 4.89 -0.14
C PRO A 174 9.45 6.03 -0.54
N ILE A 175 9.76 6.16 -1.83
CA ILE A 175 10.67 7.16 -2.38
C ILE A 175 10.16 7.68 -3.73
N ILE A 176 10.54 8.90 -4.10
CA ILE A 176 10.05 9.55 -5.32
C ILE A 176 10.61 8.93 -6.61
N GLU A 177 11.76 8.25 -6.54
CA GLU A 177 12.42 7.62 -7.69
C GLU A 177 11.61 6.48 -8.31
N VAL A 178 10.65 5.92 -7.56
CA VAL A 178 9.76 4.85 -8.03
C VAL A 178 8.31 5.32 -8.22
N CYS A 179 8.09 6.64 -8.25
CA CYS A 179 6.76 7.25 -8.34
C CYS A 179 6.08 7.13 -9.71
N GLY A 180 6.77 6.63 -10.75
CA GLY A 180 6.30 6.76 -12.12
C GLY A 180 6.39 8.22 -12.63
N GLY A 181 5.95 8.47 -13.87
CA GLY A 181 6.15 9.72 -14.60
C GLY A 181 5.63 11.01 -13.95
N GLU A 182 6.07 12.14 -14.48
CA GLU A 182 5.94 13.50 -13.93
C GLU A 182 4.49 13.98 -13.82
N HIS A 183 3.83 13.78 -12.67
CA HIS A 183 2.69 14.65 -12.35
C HIS A 183 3.17 16.10 -12.35
N GLU A 184 2.45 16.99 -13.02
CA GLU A 184 2.82 18.40 -13.09
C GLU A 184 2.92 19.03 -11.69
N GLY A 185 3.95 19.85 -11.49
CA GLY A 185 4.16 20.60 -10.25
C GLY A 185 4.52 19.71 -9.05
N HIS A 186 3.80 19.87 -7.95
CA HIS A 186 4.10 19.25 -6.65
C HIS A 186 3.18 18.07 -6.30
N LEU A 187 2.39 17.58 -7.27
CA LEU A 187 1.38 16.56 -6.99
C LEU A 187 1.98 15.18 -6.69
N ASN A 188 3.20 14.88 -7.17
CA ASN A 188 3.94 13.66 -6.81
C ASN A 188 4.05 13.45 -5.29
N ALA A 189 4.02 14.53 -4.51
CA ALA A 189 4.07 14.46 -3.06
C ALA A 189 2.79 13.93 -2.39
N ALA A 190 1.70 13.74 -3.15
CA ALA A 190 0.51 13.00 -2.72
C ALA A 190 0.65 11.48 -2.92
N TYR A 191 1.65 11.02 -3.68
CA TYR A 191 1.82 9.61 -4.03
C TYR A 191 3.04 8.98 -3.34
N CYS A 192 4.08 9.77 -3.09
CA CYS A 192 5.41 9.26 -2.77
C CYS A 192 6.06 9.98 -1.59
N ASN A 193 6.82 9.22 -0.80
CA ASN A 193 7.53 9.67 0.39
C ASN A 193 9.02 9.99 0.12
N THR A 194 9.75 10.36 1.17
CA THR A 194 11.22 10.54 1.21
C THR A 194 11.86 9.59 2.22
N TRP A 195 11.52 8.31 2.15
CA TRP A 195 11.93 7.31 3.15
C TRP A 195 13.21 6.55 2.76
N HIS A 196 14.14 7.18 2.04
CA HIS A 196 15.40 6.57 1.60
C HIS A 196 16.13 5.82 2.74
N ALA A 197 16.24 6.46 3.92
CA ALA A 197 16.88 5.85 5.09
C ALA A 197 16.21 4.56 5.60
N LEU A 198 14.90 4.40 5.38
CA LEU A 198 14.17 3.17 5.72
C LEU A 198 14.32 2.13 4.62
N VAL A 199 14.28 2.55 3.35
CA VAL A 199 14.51 1.66 2.20
C VAL A 199 15.86 0.95 2.33
N HIS A 200 16.92 1.67 2.72
CA HIS A 200 18.24 1.07 2.96
C HIS A 200 18.30 -0.03 4.03
N ARG A 201 17.26 -0.19 4.86
CA ARG A 201 17.23 -1.15 5.97
C ARG A 201 16.32 -2.36 5.72
N ALA A 202 15.58 -2.37 4.62
CA ALA A 202 14.73 -3.48 4.22
C ALA A 202 15.42 -4.31 3.12
N ASP A 203 15.15 -5.62 3.08
CA ASP A 203 15.60 -6.48 1.97
C ASP A 203 14.72 -6.26 0.74
N ALA A 204 13.42 -5.99 0.95
CA ALA A 204 12.48 -5.65 -0.11
C ALA A 204 11.37 -4.73 0.38
N TRP A 205 10.75 -4.01 -0.55
CA TRP A 205 9.62 -3.13 -0.29
C TRP A 205 8.55 -3.33 -1.36
N ILE A 206 7.34 -3.67 -0.95
CA ILE A 206 6.18 -3.85 -1.83
C ILE A 206 5.27 -2.63 -1.71
N PHE A 207 4.86 -2.02 -2.81
CA PHE A 207 4.01 -0.83 -2.82
C PHE A 207 3.07 -0.73 -4.04
N GLY A 208 2.17 0.27 -4.06
CA GLY A 208 1.19 0.54 -5.11
C GLY A 208 1.00 2.06 -5.37
N HIS A 209 -0.25 2.49 -5.60
CA HIS A 209 -0.75 3.89 -5.72
C HIS A 209 -0.28 4.70 -6.93
N THR A 210 0.93 4.46 -7.43
CA THR A 210 1.55 5.29 -8.48
C THR A 210 1.11 4.92 -9.89
N HIS A 211 0.37 3.82 -10.03
CA HIS A 211 -0.06 3.21 -11.27
C HIS A 211 1.12 2.93 -12.23
N HIS A 212 2.27 2.61 -11.65
CA HIS A 212 3.49 2.29 -12.35
C HIS A 212 4.16 1.08 -11.70
N SER A 213 3.98 -0.09 -12.31
CA SER A 213 4.61 -1.33 -11.86
C SER A 213 6.12 -1.25 -12.02
N THR A 214 6.84 -1.69 -10.99
CA THR A 214 8.30 -1.65 -10.94
C THR A 214 8.85 -2.89 -10.25
N ASP A 215 10.07 -3.28 -10.60
CA ASP A 215 10.82 -4.31 -9.89
C ASP A 215 12.30 -4.00 -10.08
N VAL A 216 12.83 -3.20 -9.15
CA VAL A 216 14.17 -2.63 -9.25
C VAL A 216 14.92 -2.78 -7.93
N GLU A 217 16.24 -2.97 -8.03
CA GLU A 217 17.14 -2.90 -6.88
C GLU A 217 17.65 -1.46 -6.75
N LEU A 218 17.28 -0.80 -5.66
CA LEU A 218 17.80 0.52 -5.32
C LEU A 218 18.28 0.48 -3.87
N SER A 219 19.46 1.05 -3.62
CA SER A 219 19.88 1.32 -2.25
C SER A 219 20.05 0.06 -1.37
N GLY A 220 20.21 -1.12 -1.97
CA GLY A 220 20.31 -2.42 -1.29
C GLY A 220 18.97 -3.08 -0.97
N CYS A 221 17.86 -2.51 -1.47
CA CYS A 221 16.50 -3.00 -1.28
C CYS A 221 15.82 -3.23 -2.63
N ARG A 222 15.13 -4.36 -2.74
CA ARG A 222 14.29 -4.66 -3.90
C ARG A 222 12.95 -3.94 -3.78
N LEU A 223 12.73 -2.90 -4.56
CA LEU A 223 11.48 -2.15 -4.63
C LEU A 223 10.57 -2.81 -5.68
N ILE A 224 9.39 -3.26 -5.27
CA ILE A 224 8.48 -4.08 -6.07
C ILE A 224 7.09 -3.47 -6.04
N SER A 225 6.49 -3.32 -7.22
CA SER A 225 5.12 -2.90 -7.37
C SER A 225 4.49 -3.60 -8.57
N ASN A 226 3.26 -4.08 -8.41
CA ASN A 226 2.53 -4.80 -9.46
C ASN A 226 1.08 -4.30 -9.49
N GLN A 227 0.92 -3.14 -10.11
CA GLN A 227 -0.28 -2.31 -10.04
C GLN A 227 -1.10 -2.53 -11.30
N ARG A 228 -2.38 -2.86 -11.15
CA ARG A 228 -3.28 -2.96 -12.29
C ARG A 228 -3.69 -1.58 -12.82
N GLY A 229 -3.98 -0.65 -11.91
CA GLY A 229 -4.47 0.68 -12.25
C GLY A 229 -5.92 0.67 -12.77
N TYR A 230 -6.34 1.80 -13.32
CA TYR A 230 -7.67 1.96 -13.92
C TYR A 230 -7.79 1.17 -15.24
N PRO A 231 -9.01 0.82 -15.69
CA PRO A 231 -9.22 -0.06 -16.84
C PRO A 231 -8.56 0.35 -18.17
N GLU A 232 -8.24 1.63 -18.36
CA GLU A 232 -7.65 2.17 -19.59
C GLU A 232 -6.14 2.48 -19.45
N GLU A 233 -5.54 2.20 -18.29
CA GLU A 233 -4.14 2.51 -18.02
C GLU A 233 -3.22 1.34 -18.35
N GLU A 234 -2.04 1.66 -18.88
CA GLU A 234 -0.96 0.70 -19.10
C GLU A 234 0.08 0.83 -17.99
N CYS A 235 -0.20 0.20 -16.85
CA CYS A 235 0.65 0.29 -15.65
C CYS A 235 1.83 -0.70 -15.63
N GLY A 236 1.99 -1.54 -16.65
CA GLY A 236 2.97 -2.64 -16.64
C GLY A 236 2.59 -3.82 -15.73
N PHE A 237 1.30 -3.97 -15.42
CA PHE A 237 0.77 -5.04 -14.58
C PHE A 237 1.11 -6.43 -15.12
N ASP A 238 1.72 -7.27 -14.28
CA ASP A 238 1.95 -8.69 -14.56
C ASP A 238 0.99 -9.52 -13.72
N LEU A 239 -0.04 -10.08 -14.37
CA LEU A 239 -1.02 -10.94 -13.72
C LEU A 239 -0.39 -12.20 -13.09
N GLY A 240 0.82 -12.60 -13.52
CA GLY A 240 1.56 -13.75 -12.99
C GLY A 240 2.65 -13.40 -11.97
N LYS A 241 2.73 -12.14 -11.48
CA LYS A 241 3.84 -11.66 -10.64
C LYS A 241 4.00 -12.42 -9.33
N ILE A 242 4.86 -13.43 -9.34
CA ILE A 242 5.30 -14.16 -8.16
C ILE A 242 6.75 -13.80 -7.87
N VAL A 243 7.03 -13.48 -6.61
CA VAL A 243 8.37 -13.19 -6.11
C VAL A 243 8.80 -14.28 -5.14
N GLU A 244 10.05 -14.69 -5.24
CA GLU A 244 10.67 -15.59 -4.28
C GLU A 244 11.56 -14.82 -3.31
N PHE A 245 11.26 -14.98 -2.02
CA PHE A 245 12.08 -14.49 -0.91
C PHE A 245 12.81 -15.63 -0.19
#